data_AF-A0A7J7D5R4-F1
#
_entry.id   AF-A0A7J7D5R4-F1
#
_cell.length_a   1.000
_cell.length_b   1.000
_cell.length_c   1.000
_cell.angle_alpha   90.00
_cell.angle_beta   90.00
_cell.angle_gamma   90.00
#
_symmetry.space_group_name_H-M   'P 1'
#
loop_
_entity.id
_entity.type
_entity.pdbx_description
1 polymer ?
#
loop_
_entity_poly.entity_id
_entity_poly.type
_entity_poly.pdbx_seq_one_letter_code
_entity_poly.pdbx_strand_id
1 'polypeptide(L)'
;MTPRASCSTRVSCAEFGIPTPNVSSAILVKVLGYCKKHVESSKDEHLTAWDAEFVIMDKSMLLDLTVAANYLDIKDLLELICQAVATRVLRRLD
;
A
#
# COMPACT_ATOMS: atom_id res chain seq x y z
N MET A 1 44.78 23.65 15.39
CA MET A 1 43.32 23.89 15.50
C MET A 1 42.68 23.47 14.19
N THR A 2 42.27 22.20 14.08
CA THR A 2 41.49 21.71 12.94
C THR A 2 40.03 21.58 13.40
N PRO A 3 39.06 22.27 12.79
CA PRO A 3 37.68 22.11 13.16
C PRO A 3 37.19 20.74 12.67
N ARG A 4 36.64 19.99 13.61
CA ARG A 4 35.94 18.72 13.38
C ARG A 4 34.74 19.02 12.49
N ALA A 5 34.72 18.51 11.26
CA ALA A 5 33.52 18.52 10.44
C ALA A 5 32.48 17.60 11.10
N SER A 6 31.63 18.19 11.94
CA SER A 6 30.41 17.54 12.39
C SER A 6 29.41 17.63 11.24
N CYS A 7 29.47 16.69 10.30
CA CYS A 7 28.42 16.54 9.30
C CYS A 7 27.21 15.90 9.98
N SER A 8 26.41 16.74 10.64
CA SER A 8 25.10 16.37 11.17
C SER A 8 24.05 16.55 10.08
N THR A 9 24.23 15.92 8.92
CA THR A 9 23.09 15.72 8.02
C THR A 9 22.29 14.55 8.56
N ARG A 10 21.35 14.87 9.46
CA ARG A 10 20.08 14.13 9.50
C ARG A 10 19.45 14.33 8.12
N VAL A 11 19.85 13.49 7.17
CA VAL A 11 19.07 13.30 5.95
C VAL A 11 17.75 12.75 6.44
N SER A 12 16.72 13.61 6.48
CA SER A 12 15.37 13.13 6.64
C SER A 12 15.10 12.27 5.41
N CYS A 13 14.82 10.98 5.63
CA CYS A 13 14.46 10.05 4.56
C CYS A 13 13.25 10.53 3.73
N ALA A 14 12.54 11.58 4.17
CA ALA A 14 11.41 12.17 3.46
C ALA A 14 11.80 13.02 2.23
N GLU A 15 13.06 13.40 2.06
CA GLU A 15 13.49 14.20 0.88
C GLU A 15 13.93 13.33 -0.31
N PHE A 16 14.22 12.05 -0.07
CA PHE A 16 14.58 11.09 -1.10
C PHE A 16 13.37 10.21 -1.38
N GLY A 17 12.75 10.41 -2.56
CA GLY A 17 11.60 9.62 -3.00
C GLY A 17 11.88 8.13 -2.84
N ILE A 18 10.92 7.41 -2.25
CA ILE A 18 11.01 5.97 -2.00
C ILE A 18 11.09 5.26 -3.37
N PRO A 19 12.23 4.60 -3.72
CA PRO A 19 12.33 3.92 -5.00
C PRO A 19 11.50 2.64 -4.94
N THR A 20 10.36 2.63 -5.61
CA THR A 20 9.53 1.44 -5.80
C THR A 20 9.73 0.91 -7.22
N PRO A 21 10.83 0.16 -7.49
CA PRO A 21 10.99 -0.47 -8.78
C PRO A 21 9.80 -1.41 -9.00
N ASN A 22 9.12 -1.25 -10.14
CA ASN A 22 7.96 -2.04 -10.56
C ASN A 22 6.60 -1.67 -9.96
N VAL A 23 6.46 -0.53 -9.26
CA VAL A 23 5.15 0.01 -8.86
C VAL A 23 4.85 1.27 -9.69
N SER A 24 3.75 1.26 -10.43
CA SER A 24 3.34 2.43 -11.20
C SER A 24 2.77 3.54 -10.29
N SER A 25 2.83 4.79 -10.76
CA SER A 25 2.21 5.92 -10.04
C SER A 25 0.72 5.73 -9.78
N ALA A 26 0.01 5.05 -10.69
CA ALA A 26 -1.41 4.72 -10.54
C ALA A 26 -1.66 3.80 -9.34
N ILE A 27 -0.77 2.83 -9.09
CA ILE A 27 -0.86 1.94 -7.93
C ILE A 27 -0.60 2.70 -6.63
N LEU A 28 0.40 3.59 -6.61
CA LEU A 28 0.66 4.44 -5.43
C LEU A 28 -0.54 5.37 -5.11
N VAL A 29 -1.21 5.91 -6.13
CA VAL A 29 -2.44 6.69 -5.94
C VAL A 29 -3.55 5.85 -5.30
N LYS A 30 -3.68 4.57 -5.69
CA LYS A 30 -4.64 3.64 -5.09
C LYS A 30 -4.29 3.33 -3.63
N VAL A 31 -3.03 3.06 -3.33
CA VAL A 31 -2.55 2.85 -1.94
C VAL A 31 -2.85 4.07 -1.09
N LEU A 32 -2.55 5.28 -1.58
CA LEU A 32 -2.84 6.51 -0.87
C LEU A 32 -4.35 6.70 -0.65
N GLY A 33 -5.18 6.36 -1.64
CA GLY A 33 -6.64 6.39 -1.54
C GLY A 33 -7.15 5.45 -0.45
N TYR A 34 -6.62 4.23 -0.39
CA TYR A 34 -6.92 3.26 0.67
C TYR A 34 -6.58 3.80 2.06
N CYS A 35 -5.36 4.29 2.25
CA CYS A 35 -4.91 4.83 3.54
C CYS A 35 -5.77 6.01 3.99
N LYS A 36 -6.08 6.95 3.09
CA LYS A 36 -6.95 8.10 3.41
C LYS A 36 -8.33 7.64 3.87
N LYS A 37 -8.96 6.73 3.13
CA LYS A 37 -10.28 6.19 3.48
C LYS A 37 -10.27 5.52 4.86
N HIS A 38 -9.23 4.73 5.18
CA HIS A 38 -9.12 4.02 6.46
C HIS A 38 -8.84 4.94 7.64
N VAL A 39 -8.13 6.04 7.43
CA VAL A 39 -7.91 7.07 8.46
C VAL A 39 -9.21 7.84 8.74
N GLU A 40 -9.91 8.28 7.69
CA GLU A 40 -11.13 9.11 7.80
C GLU A 40 -12.34 8.31 8.30
N SER A 41 -12.46 7.04 7.93
CA SER A 41 -13.63 6.21 8.19
C SER A 41 -13.36 5.05 9.18
N SER A 42 -12.33 5.16 10.03
CA SER A 42 -11.92 4.11 10.98
C SER A 42 -13.01 3.59 11.95
N LYS A 43 -14.13 4.30 12.08
CA LYS A 43 -15.29 3.93 12.93
C LYS A 43 -16.58 3.71 12.14
N ASP A 44 -16.48 3.66 10.82
CA ASP A 44 -17.63 3.54 9.93
C ASP A 44 -17.96 2.06 9.69
N GLU A 45 -19.20 1.67 9.96
CA GLU A 45 -19.69 0.31 9.69
C GLU A 45 -19.71 0.00 8.18
N HIS A 46 -19.69 1.01 7.32
CA HIS A 46 -19.63 0.86 5.86
C HIS A 46 -18.23 0.63 5.30
N LEU A 47 -17.18 0.67 6.13
CA LEU A 47 -15.79 0.45 5.69
C LEU A 47 -15.63 -0.92 5.00
N THR A 48 -16.23 -1.97 5.55
CA THR A 48 -16.19 -3.33 4.99
C THR A 48 -16.80 -3.42 3.58
N ALA A 49 -17.88 -2.68 3.31
CA ALA A 49 -18.51 -2.66 1.99
C ALA A 49 -17.60 -1.94 0.98
N TRP A 50 -17.00 -0.82 1.40
CA TRP A 50 -16.04 -0.10 0.60
C TRP A 50 -14.80 -0.95 0.31
N ASP A 51 -14.30 -1.72 1.27
CA ASP A 51 -13.18 -2.65 1.09
C ASP A 51 -13.49 -3.72 0.05
N ALA A 52 -14.70 -4.29 0.12
CA ALA A 52 -15.16 -5.27 -0.85
C ALA A 52 -15.20 -4.71 -2.27
N GLU A 53 -15.62 -3.46 -2.44
CA GLU A 53 -15.63 -2.73 -3.72
C GLU A 53 -14.22 -2.35 -4.18
N PHE A 54 -13.37 -1.91 -3.25
CA PHE A 54 -12.00 -1.47 -3.53
C PHE A 54 -11.20 -2.57 -4.21
N VAL A 55 -11.34 -3.82 -3.78
CA VAL A 55 -10.64 -4.97 -4.37
C VAL A 55 -11.30 -5.54 -5.65
N ILE A 56 -12.40 -4.95 -6.14
CA ILE A 56 -12.99 -5.29 -7.44
C ILE A 56 -12.15 -4.62 -8.54
N MET A 57 -11.03 -5.24 -8.87
CA MET A 57 -10.18 -4.82 -9.98
C MET A 57 -9.58 -6.04 -10.68
N ASP A 58 -8.89 -5.82 -11.81
CA ASP A 58 -8.26 -6.92 -12.52
C ASP A 58 -7.08 -7.51 -11.74
N LYS A 59 -6.71 -8.74 -12.13
CA LYS A 59 -5.64 -9.51 -11.48
C LYS A 59 -4.28 -8.79 -11.54
N SER A 60 -3.99 -8.03 -12.60
CA SER A 60 -2.72 -7.31 -12.72
C SER A 60 -2.63 -6.22 -11.67
N MET A 61 -3.67 -5.39 -11.54
CA MET A 61 -3.73 -4.36 -10.52
C MET A 61 -3.68 -4.91 -9.10
N LEU A 62 -4.36 -6.03 -8.82
CA LEU A 62 -4.26 -6.69 -7.50
C LEU A 62 -2.84 -7.14 -7.17
N LEU A 63 -2.12 -7.75 -8.12
CA LEU A 63 -0.75 -8.19 -7.91
C LEU A 63 0.21 -7.02 -7.71
N ASP A 64 0.06 -5.95 -8.49
CA ASP A 64 0.88 -4.74 -8.33
C ASP A 64 0.60 -4.06 -6.98
N LEU A 65 -0.66 -4.04 -6.54
CA LEU A 65 -1.03 -3.57 -5.20
C LEU A 65 -0.44 -4.45 -4.09
N THR A 66 -0.40 -5.77 -4.25
CA THR A 66 0.26 -6.69 -3.30
C THR A 66 1.73 -6.33 -3.12
N VAL A 67 2.45 -6.11 -4.24
CA VAL A 67 3.87 -5.73 -4.19
C VAL A 67 4.04 -4.38 -3.49
N ALA A 68 3.19 -3.40 -3.82
CA ALA A 68 3.24 -2.08 -3.20
C ALA A 68 2.93 -2.12 -1.69
N ALA A 69 1.86 -2.83 -1.28
CA ALA A 69 1.46 -2.95 0.11
C ALA A 69 2.52 -3.67 0.95
N ASN A 70 3.14 -4.73 0.40
CA ASN A 70 4.24 -5.44 1.05
C ASN A 70 5.50 -4.56 1.18
N TYR A 71 5.84 -3.79 0.14
CA TYR A 71 6.99 -2.90 0.17
C TYR A 71 6.82 -1.73 1.17
N LEU A 72 5.62 -1.17 1.26
CA LEU A 72 5.28 -0.05 2.15
C LEU A 72 4.88 -0.50 3.57
N ASP A 73 4.90 -1.81 3.86
CA ASP A 73 4.49 -2.44 5.13
C ASP A 73 3.09 -2.04 5.60
N ILE A 74 2.11 -2.06 4.70
CA ILE A 74 0.70 -1.75 5.00
C ILE A 74 -0.06 -3.06 5.18
N LYS A 75 -0.05 -3.58 6.42
CA LYS A 75 -0.59 -4.91 6.76
C LYS A 75 -2.07 -5.08 6.45
N ASP A 76 -2.90 -4.11 6.82
CA ASP A 76 -4.35 -4.19 6.63
C ASP A 76 -4.72 -4.27 5.13
N LEU A 77 -4.02 -3.50 4.30
CA LEU A 77 -4.17 -3.53 2.84
C LEU A 77 -3.71 -4.88 2.28
N LEU A 78 -2.57 -5.40 2.73
CA LEU A 78 -2.04 -6.68 2.28
C LEU A 78 -2.99 -7.83 2.62
N GLU A 79 -3.56 -7.83 3.83
CA GLU A 79 -4.52 -8.83 4.27
C GLU A 79 -5.80 -8.79 3.44
N LEU A 80 -6.36 -7.59 3.23
CA LEU A 80 -7.54 -7.40 2.38
C LEU A 80 -7.32 -7.94 0.96
N ILE A 81 -6.17 -7.65 0.35
CA ILE A 81 -5.83 -8.14 -0.99
C ILE A 81 -5.66 -9.67 -0.99
N CYS A 82 -4.98 -10.24 0.01
CA CYS A 82 -4.81 -11.69 0.14
C CYS A 82 -6.17 -12.42 0.26
N GLN A 83 -7.09 -11.88 1.06
CA GLN A 83 -8.45 -12.40 1.15
C GLN A 83 -9.18 -12.33 -0.19
N ALA A 84 -9.09 -11.19 -0.89
CA ALA A 84 -9.70 -11.01 -2.21
C ALA A 84 -9.17 -12.00 -3.26
N VAL A 85 -7.85 -12.25 -3.26
CA VAL A 85 -7.21 -13.25 -4.14
C VAL A 85 -7.68 -14.66 -3.79
N ALA A 86 -7.76 -15.02 -2.51
CA ALA A 86 -8.25 -16.33 -2.09
C ALA A 86 -9.71 -16.56 -2.51
N THR A 87 -10.57 -15.56 -2.35
CA THR A 87 -11.97 -15.65 -2.78
C THR A 87 -12.11 -15.77 -4.29
N ARG A 88 -11.33 -15.01 -5.07
CA ARG A 88 -11.51 -14.93 -6.54
C ARG A 88 -10.74 -15.97 -7.33
N VAL A 89 -9.53 -16.31 -6.88
CA VAL A 89 -8.59 -17.16 -7.63
C VAL A 89 -8.57 -18.59 -7.09
N LEU A 90 -8.54 -18.77 -5.75
CA LEU A 90 -8.42 -20.11 -5.16
C LEU A 90 -9.74 -20.91 -5.21
N ARG A 91 -10.92 -20.28 -5.05
CA ARG A 91 -12.23 -20.99 -5.12
C ARG A 91 -12.65 -21.49 -6.51
N ARG A 92 -11.92 -21.17 -7.58
CA ARG A 92 -12.20 -21.66 -8.94
C ARG A 92 -11.44 -22.95 -9.29
N LEU A 93 -10.67 -23.50 -8.35
CA LEU A 93 -9.88 -24.72 -8.54
C LEU A 93 -10.40 -25.93 -7.76
N ASP A 94 -11.59 -25.86 -7.18
CA ASP A 94 -12.32 -27.00 -6.60
C ASP A 94 -13.42 -27.51 -7.54
#